data_AF-A0A5K1K015-F1
#
_entry.id   AF-A0A5K1K015-F1
#
_cell.length_a   1.000
_cell.length_b   1.000
_cell.length_c   1.000
_cell.angle_alpha   90.00
_cell.angle_beta   90.00
_cell.angle_gamma   90.00
#
_symmetry.space_group_name_H-M   'P 1'
#
loop_
_entity.id
_entity.type
_entity.pdbx_description
1 polymer ?
#
loop_
_entity_poly.entity_id
_entity_poly.type
_entity_poly.pdbx_seq_one_letter_code
_entity_poly.pdbx_strand_id
1 'polypeptide(L)'
;MDQRDVSTLLVEAFDHASFLYVNSKFNSGRFSGLKYHKPEIDHIKRKWAALEYNDEKARFREERKAFITECHQFSRQASEWQTTCKIQRSREGHKLKNERFEAVKEKLREEGFGEVLNRMRITDIFRLKKLGPVNRPSKLTDKGWKSIRPSIIQFIVPLLEKYRQELKDQATQARIRYLRKALDIRQSNGACRTAESDREPGFFELAMMPAFQTLLRDESTDARDEVIAAKFDVNSLIETWTNYYRGVFAELALLGLGESPTTLDLANLLDLAIVHFTCTRCKRRQLRWPHVLSHRCFRDKSTSLAHYVGSYYHFFLGATRSNHDAPYRGEELASFDDHLEVARDIIMLAGLAPDRATYADMEASGARFFCRGCPISTKKMAYDWQAAIRHATIMHSTGGVDRGPVWELLPLGQAAVVRDFEWVLQSRNIRLSELEKNPLNVFGCALCPWHGDILSVKAHLHFA
;
A
#
# COMPACT_ATOMS: atom_id res chain seq x y z
N MET A 1 92.35 6.54 -9.35
CA MET A 1 91.09 6.43 -10.12
C MET A 1 90.00 7.08 -9.28
N ASP A 2 89.35 8.14 -9.77
CA ASP A 2 88.31 8.81 -8.98
C ASP A 2 87.01 8.00 -9.06
N GLN A 3 86.54 7.51 -7.91
CA GLN A 3 85.26 6.83 -7.76
C GLN A 3 84.09 7.73 -8.21
N ARG A 4 84.31 9.06 -8.23
CA ARG A 4 83.38 10.03 -8.81
C ARG A 4 83.24 9.88 -10.30
N ASP A 5 84.29 9.67 -11.09
CA ASP A 5 84.16 9.60 -12.57
C ASP A 5 83.35 8.40 -13.04
N VAL A 6 83.53 7.24 -12.38
CA VAL A 6 82.69 6.06 -12.63
C VAL A 6 81.27 6.31 -12.13
N SER A 7 81.12 6.96 -10.97
CA SER A 7 79.78 7.30 -10.46
C SER A 7 79.06 8.29 -11.36
N THR A 8 79.74 9.28 -11.93
CA THR A 8 79.20 10.26 -12.88
C THR A 8 78.86 9.60 -14.22
N LEU A 9 79.72 8.72 -14.74
CA LEU A 9 79.38 7.93 -15.93
C LEU A 9 78.15 7.06 -15.70
N LEU A 10 78.09 6.38 -14.56
CA LEU A 10 76.94 5.55 -14.22
C LEU A 10 75.70 6.43 -13.99
N VAL A 11 75.79 7.57 -13.32
CA VAL A 11 74.67 8.51 -13.14
C VAL A 11 74.22 9.09 -14.48
N GLU A 12 75.10 9.53 -15.36
CA GLU A 12 74.72 10.06 -16.69
C GLU A 12 74.15 8.95 -17.60
N ALA A 13 74.78 7.77 -17.63
CA ALA A 13 74.26 6.65 -18.41
C ALA A 13 72.94 6.12 -17.82
N PHE A 14 72.73 6.21 -16.50
CA PHE A 14 71.55 5.70 -15.81
C PHE A 14 70.46 6.74 -15.51
N ASP A 15 70.72 8.03 -15.62
CA ASP A 15 69.69 9.07 -15.69
C ASP A 15 68.81 8.82 -16.93
N HIS A 16 69.43 8.36 -18.02
CA HIS A 16 68.76 7.82 -19.18
C HIS A 16 68.12 6.43 -18.96
N ALA A 17 68.47 5.72 -17.88
CA ALA A 17 68.04 4.35 -17.57
C ALA A 17 67.01 4.20 -16.43
N SER A 18 66.56 5.32 -15.86
CA SER A 18 65.66 5.40 -14.69
C SER A 18 64.33 4.65 -14.87
N PHE A 19 63.99 4.22 -16.09
CA PHE A 19 62.77 3.47 -16.43
C PHE A 19 63.00 2.00 -16.84
N LEU A 20 64.22 1.44 -16.75
CA LEU A 20 64.48 0.00 -16.98
C LEU A 20 63.96 -0.84 -15.81
N TYR A 21 62.64 -0.81 -15.62
CA TYR A 21 61.95 -1.64 -14.64
C TYR A 21 61.73 -3.03 -15.22
N VAL A 22 62.63 -3.97 -14.92
CA VAL A 22 62.29 -5.38 -15.09
C VAL A 22 61.29 -5.73 -13.98
N ASN A 23 60.06 -6.01 -14.38
CA ASN A 23 58.96 -6.40 -13.49
C ASN A 23 59.28 -7.74 -12.81
N SER A 24 60.13 -7.71 -11.78
CA SER A 24 60.38 -8.88 -10.95
C SER A 24 59.11 -9.11 -10.12
N LYS A 25 58.54 -10.30 -10.22
CA LYS A 25 57.39 -10.75 -9.40
C LYS A 25 57.64 -10.67 -7.87
N PHE A 26 58.79 -10.20 -7.41
CA PHE A 26 59.11 -9.90 -6.02
C PHE A 26 58.71 -8.47 -5.66
N ASN A 27 57.42 -8.15 -5.75
CA ASN A 27 56.86 -6.92 -5.17
C ASN A 27 56.35 -7.22 -3.76
N SER A 28 57.28 -7.57 -2.87
CA SER A 28 57.02 -7.69 -1.43
C SER A 28 58.04 -6.82 -0.67
N GLY A 29 57.69 -5.55 -0.45
CA GLY A 29 58.29 -4.74 0.62
C GLY A 29 59.21 -3.59 0.21
N ARG A 30 58.66 -2.37 0.30
CA ARG A 30 59.25 -1.09 0.80
C ARG A 30 60.62 -0.55 0.36
N PHE A 31 61.39 -1.18 -0.52
CA PHE A 31 62.61 -0.57 -1.06
C PHE A 31 62.48 -0.23 -2.55
N SER A 32 62.10 1.02 -2.84
CA SER A 32 62.09 1.62 -4.18
C SER A 32 63.50 2.05 -4.64
N GLY A 33 64.50 1.19 -4.44
CA GLY A 33 65.84 1.41 -4.98
C GLY A 33 65.94 0.93 -6.41
N LEU A 34 66.58 1.71 -7.29
CA LEU A 34 67.00 1.25 -8.62
C LEU A 34 67.87 0.00 -8.43
N LYS A 35 67.44 -1.13 -9.03
CA LYS A 35 68.19 -2.38 -9.01
C LYS A 35 68.91 -2.54 -10.33
N TYR A 36 70.22 -2.63 -10.28
CA TYR A 36 71.06 -2.84 -11.47
C TYR A 36 71.46 -4.30 -11.60
N HIS A 37 71.58 -4.78 -12.85
CA HIS A 37 72.13 -6.11 -13.11
C HIS A 37 73.64 -6.11 -12.79
N LYS A 38 73.99 -6.60 -11.59
CA LYS A 38 75.37 -6.56 -11.05
C LYS A 38 76.43 -7.03 -12.05
N PRO A 39 76.27 -8.16 -12.78
CA PRO A 39 77.27 -8.59 -13.75
C PRO A 39 77.53 -7.57 -14.87
N GLU A 40 76.50 -6.86 -15.32
CA GLU A 40 76.62 -5.82 -16.36
C GLU A 40 77.35 -4.58 -15.82
N ILE A 41 77.02 -4.16 -14.59
CA ILE A 41 77.74 -3.06 -13.92
C ILE A 41 79.22 -3.39 -13.74
N ASP A 42 79.52 -4.60 -13.28
CA ASP A 42 80.89 -5.05 -13.07
C ASP A 42 81.65 -5.19 -14.40
N HIS A 43 80.96 -5.55 -15.49
CA HIS A 43 81.52 -5.53 -16.84
C HIS A 43 81.83 -4.11 -17.32
N ILE A 44 80.89 -3.17 -17.17
CA ILE A 44 81.07 -1.75 -17.54
C ILE A 44 82.24 -1.14 -16.76
N LYS A 45 82.33 -1.41 -15.45
CA LYS A 45 83.44 -0.95 -14.59
C LYS A 45 84.79 -1.45 -15.10
N ARG A 46 84.89 -2.75 -15.41
CA ARG A 46 86.13 -3.34 -15.95
C ARG A 46 86.51 -2.75 -17.30
N LYS A 47 85.54 -2.63 -18.23
CA LYS A 47 85.78 -2.07 -19.56
C LYS A 47 86.18 -0.59 -19.50
N TRP A 48 85.55 0.20 -18.63
CA TRP A 48 85.91 1.61 -18.41
C TRP A 48 87.31 1.81 -17.84
N ALA A 49 87.68 0.99 -16.85
CA ALA A 49 88.99 1.06 -16.21
C ALA A 49 90.14 0.73 -17.17
N ALA A 50 89.87 -0.06 -18.22
CA ALA A 50 90.84 -0.45 -19.24
C ALA A 50 91.06 0.60 -20.35
N LEU A 51 90.28 1.68 -20.40
CA LEU A 51 90.44 2.76 -21.40
C LEU A 51 91.43 3.80 -20.88
N GLU A 52 92.52 4.05 -21.61
CA GLU A 52 93.58 4.98 -21.20
C GLU A 52 93.27 6.43 -21.62
N TYR A 53 92.73 6.61 -22.83
CA TYR A 53 92.56 7.93 -23.43
C TYR A 53 91.15 8.51 -23.21
N ASN A 54 91.06 9.83 -23.07
CA ASN A 54 89.78 10.53 -22.87
C ASN A 54 88.82 10.35 -24.07
N ASP A 55 89.33 10.30 -25.29
CA ASP A 55 88.52 10.12 -26.50
C ASP A 55 87.90 8.71 -26.56
N GLU A 56 88.60 7.70 -26.04
CA GLU A 56 88.06 6.33 -25.93
C GLU A 56 86.94 6.25 -24.89
N LYS A 57 87.13 6.90 -23.75
CA LYS A 57 86.10 7.03 -22.70
C LYS A 57 84.87 7.78 -23.21
N ALA A 58 85.06 8.84 -24.00
CA ALA A 58 83.97 9.59 -24.62
C ALA A 58 83.18 8.72 -25.61
N ARG A 59 83.86 8.00 -26.50
CA ARG A 59 83.21 7.06 -27.45
C ARG A 59 82.44 5.95 -26.73
N PHE A 60 83.04 5.34 -25.69
CA PHE A 60 82.37 4.30 -24.91
C PHE A 60 81.14 4.83 -24.15
N ARG A 61 81.18 6.07 -23.66
CA ARG A 61 80.01 6.72 -23.04
C ARG A 61 78.87 6.85 -24.05
N GLU A 62 79.15 7.35 -25.24
CA GLU A 62 78.14 7.49 -26.30
C GLU A 62 77.61 6.13 -26.79
N GLU A 63 78.47 5.12 -26.94
CA GLU A 63 78.07 3.73 -27.26
C GLU A 63 77.09 3.18 -26.19
N ARG A 64 77.38 3.40 -24.90
CA ARG A 64 76.51 2.94 -23.81
C ARG A 64 75.20 3.70 -23.74
N LYS A 65 75.20 5.02 -23.97
CA LYS A 65 73.96 5.80 -24.09
C LYS A 65 73.08 5.30 -25.23
N ALA A 66 73.67 5.03 -26.40
CA ALA A 66 72.96 4.47 -27.54
C ALA A 66 72.37 3.09 -27.22
N PHE A 67 73.15 2.18 -26.63
CA PHE A 67 72.68 0.86 -26.21
C PHE A 67 71.52 0.93 -25.21
N ILE A 68 71.61 1.80 -24.19
CA ILE A 68 70.55 1.99 -23.19
C ILE A 68 69.28 2.51 -23.88
N THR A 69 69.41 3.48 -24.78
CA THR A 69 68.29 4.02 -25.57
C THR A 69 67.60 2.92 -26.39
N GLU A 70 68.36 2.04 -27.03
CA GLU A 70 67.83 0.89 -27.77
C GLU A 70 67.11 -0.12 -26.84
N CYS A 71 67.72 -0.46 -25.71
CA CYS A 71 67.10 -1.31 -24.68
C CYS A 71 65.78 -0.71 -24.15
N HIS A 72 65.71 0.62 -24.01
CA HIS A 72 64.47 1.31 -23.65
C HIS A 72 63.39 1.17 -24.70
N GLN A 73 63.75 1.41 -25.96
CA GLN A 73 62.83 1.27 -27.06
C GLN A 73 62.29 -0.17 -27.15
N PHE A 74 63.17 -1.17 -27.02
CA PHE A 74 62.78 -2.57 -26.99
C PHE A 74 61.89 -2.92 -25.79
N SER A 75 62.25 -2.47 -24.58
CA SER A 75 61.46 -2.69 -23.36
C SER A 75 60.06 -2.09 -23.46
N ARG A 76 59.94 -0.87 -24.01
CA ARG A 76 58.66 -0.23 -24.28
C ARG A 76 57.82 -1.06 -25.25
N GLN A 77 58.41 -1.47 -26.39
CA GLN A 77 57.73 -2.31 -27.38
C GLN A 77 57.29 -3.66 -26.80
N ALA A 78 58.14 -4.32 -26.00
CA ALA A 78 57.80 -5.58 -25.34
C ALA A 78 56.67 -5.41 -24.31
N SER A 79 56.64 -4.30 -23.57
CA SER A 79 55.58 -3.96 -22.61
C SER A 79 54.24 -3.65 -23.30
N GLU A 80 54.28 -2.88 -24.39
CA GLU A 80 53.13 -2.61 -25.26
C GLU A 80 52.58 -3.89 -25.87
N TRP A 81 53.45 -4.76 -26.39
CA TRP A 81 53.08 -6.08 -26.91
C TRP A 81 52.46 -6.96 -25.82
N GLN A 82 53.05 -7.01 -24.63
CA GLN A 82 52.52 -7.80 -23.51
C GLN A 82 51.13 -7.29 -23.08
N THR A 83 50.95 -5.97 -23.01
CA THR A 83 49.68 -5.31 -22.67
C THR A 83 48.63 -5.62 -23.73
N THR A 84 48.99 -5.51 -25.01
CA THR A 84 48.13 -5.86 -26.15
C THR A 84 47.72 -7.33 -26.09
N CYS A 85 48.64 -8.24 -25.81
CA CYS A 85 48.35 -9.67 -25.64
C CYS A 85 47.39 -9.92 -24.47
N LYS A 86 47.55 -9.23 -23.33
CA LYS A 86 46.63 -9.35 -22.19
C LYS A 86 45.22 -8.86 -22.54
N ILE A 87 45.12 -7.71 -23.22
CA ILE A 87 43.84 -7.15 -23.68
C ILE A 87 43.18 -8.12 -24.67
N GLN A 88 43.93 -8.65 -25.63
CA GLN A 88 43.44 -9.59 -26.62
C GLN A 88 42.90 -10.88 -25.97
N ARG A 89 43.67 -11.51 -25.08
CA ARG A 89 43.22 -12.69 -24.32
C ARG A 89 41.98 -12.41 -23.47
N SER A 90 41.90 -11.23 -22.87
CA SER A 90 40.72 -10.80 -22.10
C SER A 90 39.48 -10.66 -22.99
N ARG A 91 39.64 -10.03 -24.17
CA ARG A 91 38.57 -9.89 -25.18
C ARG A 91 38.09 -11.24 -25.69
N GLU A 92 39.00 -12.14 -26.05
CA GLU A 92 38.68 -13.51 -26.48
C GLU A 92 37.95 -14.29 -25.38
N GLY A 93 38.44 -14.21 -24.14
CA GLY A 93 37.78 -14.83 -22.99
C GLY A 93 36.38 -14.26 -22.75
N HIS A 94 36.19 -12.94 -22.90
CA HIS A 94 34.87 -12.32 -22.77
C HIS A 94 33.93 -12.73 -23.91
N LYS A 95 34.43 -12.80 -25.15
CA LYS A 95 33.67 -13.27 -26.32
C LYS A 95 33.17 -14.70 -26.11
N LEU A 96 34.05 -15.63 -25.72
CA LEU A 96 33.68 -17.02 -25.43
C LEU A 96 32.66 -17.15 -24.30
N LYS A 97 32.77 -16.32 -23.25
CA LYS A 97 31.77 -16.28 -22.16
C LYS A 97 30.41 -15.80 -22.64
N ASN A 98 30.37 -14.78 -23.51
CA ASN A 98 29.13 -14.28 -24.08
C ASN A 98 28.50 -15.33 -25.02
N GLU A 99 29.28 -15.92 -25.92
CA GLU A 99 28.80 -17.00 -26.80
C GLU A 99 28.23 -18.18 -25.99
N ARG A 100 28.92 -18.59 -24.91
CA ARG A 100 28.42 -19.62 -24.00
C ARG A 100 27.10 -19.22 -23.34
N PHE A 101 26.98 -17.98 -22.88
CA PHE A 101 25.77 -17.48 -22.25
C PHE A 101 24.57 -17.45 -23.22
N GLU A 102 24.79 -17.01 -24.47
CA GLU A 102 23.77 -17.06 -25.52
C GLU A 102 23.33 -18.51 -25.81
N ALA A 103 24.26 -19.44 -25.92
CA ALA A 103 23.95 -20.86 -26.10
C ALA A 103 23.15 -21.45 -24.91
N VAL A 104 23.46 -21.01 -23.67
CA VAL A 104 22.67 -21.39 -22.49
C VAL A 104 21.23 -20.86 -22.57
N LYS A 105 21.04 -19.60 -23.01
CA LYS A 105 19.69 -19.05 -23.20
C LYS A 105 18.92 -19.83 -24.25
N GLU A 106 19.56 -20.21 -25.36
CA GLU A 106 18.90 -21.00 -26.39
C GLU A 106 18.47 -22.37 -25.87
N LYS A 107 19.34 -23.09 -25.15
CA LYS A 107 18.97 -24.35 -24.49
C LYS A 107 17.83 -24.20 -23.49
N LEU A 108 17.78 -23.10 -22.74
CA LEU A 108 16.64 -22.81 -21.86
C LEU A 108 15.35 -22.54 -22.65
N ARG A 109 15.42 -21.90 -23.83
CA ARG A 109 14.26 -21.74 -24.72
C ARG A 109 13.77 -23.08 -25.26
N GLU A 110 14.68 -23.93 -25.74
CA GLU A 110 14.39 -25.30 -26.19
C GLU A 110 13.69 -26.12 -25.09
N GLU A 111 14.08 -25.92 -23.82
CA GLU A 111 13.48 -26.59 -22.66
C GLU A 111 12.20 -25.91 -22.12
N GLY A 112 11.64 -24.92 -22.81
CA GLY A 112 10.36 -24.29 -22.45
C GLY A 112 10.46 -23.11 -21.46
N PHE A 113 11.66 -22.66 -21.09
CA PHE A 113 11.86 -21.49 -20.23
C PHE A 113 11.93 -20.17 -20.99
N GLY A 114 11.54 -20.16 -22.27
CA GLY A 114 11.62 -18.97 -23.12
C GLY A 114 10.83 -17.78 -22.60
N GLU A 115 9.64 -18.02 -22.02
CA GLU A 115 8.83 -16.97 -21.41
C GLU A 115 9.51 -16.35 -20.18
N VAL A 116 10.10 -17.18 -19.31
CA VAL A 116 10.82 -16.73 -18.12
C VAL A 116 11.97 -15.81 -18.54
N LEU A 117 12.74 -16.20 -19.54
CA LEU A 117 13.84 -15.41 -20.07
C LEU A 117 13.39 -14.05 -20.61
N ASN A 118 12.24 -14.00 -21.29
CA ASN A 118 11.68 -12.75 -21.82
C ASN A 118 11.25 -11.78 -20.71
N ARG A 119 10.87 -12.30 -19.54
CA ARG A 119 10.42 -11.52 -18.38
C ARG A 119 11.53 -11.25 -17.35
N MET A 120 12.72 -11.81 -17.55
CA MET A 120 13.81 -11.63 -16.60
C MET A 120 14.22 -10.17 -16.47
N ARG A 121 14.34 -9.71 -15.23
CA ARG A 121 14.92 -8.39 -14.95
C ARG A 121 16.41 -8.44 -15.27
N ILE A 122 16.99 -7.27 -15.59
CA ILE A 122 18.43 -7.13 -15.88
C ILE A 122 19.29 -7.76 -14.76
N THR A 123 18.88 -7.59 -13.50
CA THR A 123 19.54 -8.18 -12.33
C THR A 123 19.54 -9.71 -12.34
N ASP A 124 18.45 -10.34 -12.77
CA ASP A 124 18.31 -11.80 -12.83
C ASP A 124 19.16 -12.36 -13.98
N ILE A 125 19.18 -11.68 -15.13
CA ILE A 125 20.08 -11.98 -16.25
C ILE A 125 21.55 -11.91 -15.82
N PHE A 126 21.94 -10.86 -15.07
CA PHE A 126 23.31 -10.74 -14.55
C PHE A 126 23.66 -11.84 -13.57
N ARG A 127 22.73 -12.25 -12.69
CA ARG A 127 22.95 -13.37 -11.75
C ARG A 127 23.11 -14.69 -12.49
N LEU A 128 22.27 -14.96 -13.49
CA LEU A 128 22.39 -16.13 -14.36
C LEU A 128 23.75 -16.15 -15.07
N LYS A 129 24.17 -15.01 -15.65
CA LYS A 129 25.47 -14.86 -16.33
C LYS A 129 26.66 -15.08 -15.39
N LYS A 130 26.53 -14.74 -14.11
CA LYS A 130 27.58 -14.90 -13.09
C LYS A 130 27.68 -16.32 -12.53
N LEU A 131 26.72 -17.21 -12.78
CA LEU A 131 26.81 -18.60 -12.32
C LEU A 131 28.11 -19.22 -12.84
N GLY A 132 28.90 -19.80 -11.94
CA GLY A 132 30.22 -20.37 -12.26
C GLY A 132 30.23 -21.32 -13.48
N PRO A 133 29.23 -22.20 -13.65
CA PRO A 133 29.14 -23.07 -14.83
C PRO A 133 28.82 -22.36 -16.16
N VAL A 134 28.21 -21.17 -16.09
CA VAL A 134 27.82 -20.32 -17.22
C VAL A 134 28.94 -19.34 -17.58
N ASN A 135 29.66 -18.81 -16.60
CA ASN A 135 30.77 -17.85 -16.76
C ASN A 135 32.12 -18.49 -17.13
N ARG A 136 32.10 -19.62 -17.86
CA ARG A 136 33.33 -20.30 -18.33
C ARG A 136 33.70 -19.83 -19.74
N PRO A 137 34.97 -19.47 -20.03
CA PRO A 137 35.40 -19.08 -21.37
C PRO A 137 35.58 -20.31 -22.27
N SER A 138 34.51 -21.05 -22.52
CA SER A 138 34.51 -22.24 -23.38
C SER A 138 33.16 -22.45 -24.05
N LYS A 139 33.17 -22.96 -25.29
CA LYS A 139 31.94 -23.27 -26.03
C LYS A 139 31.06 -24.27 -25.23
N LEU A 140 29.75 -24.08 -25.29
CA LEU A 140 28.81 -25.01 -24.68
C LEU A 140 28.67 -26.23 -25.59
N THR A 141 29.00 -27.42 -25.07
CA THR A 141 28.77 -28.71 -25.73
C THR A 141 27.56 -29.40 -25.08
N ASP A 142 26.95 -30.39 -25.74
CA ASP A 142 25.79 -31.11 -25.16
C ASP A 142 26.13 -31.82 -23.85
N LYS A 143 27.33 -32.43 -23.76
CA LYS A 143 27.83 -33.01 -22.50
C LYS A 143 28.02 -31.93 -21.43
N GLY A 144 28.54 -30.76 -21.84
CA GLY A 144 28.65 -29.60 -20.97
C GLY A 144 27.30 -29.10 -20.48
N TRP A 145 26.30 -29.03 -21.34
CA TRP A 145 24.92 -28.67 -21.00
C TRP A 145 24.35 -29.62 -19.95
N LYS A 146 24.39 -30.94 -20.20
CA LYS A 146 23.89 -31.97 -19.26
C LYS A 146 24.50 -31.81 -17.85
N SER A 147 25.79 -31.47 -17.77
CA SER A 147 26.48 -31.27 -16.49
C SER A 147 26.06 -30.00 -15.75
N ILE A 148 25.81 -28.89 -16.45
CA ILE A 148 25.49 -27.60 -15.81
C ILE A 148 23.98 -27.39 -15.62
N ARG A 149 23.15 -28.11 -16.37
CA ARG A 149 21.70 -28.00 -16.41
C ARG A 149 21.06 -28.00 -15.01
N PRO A 150 21.36 -28.94 -14.08
CA PRO A 150 20.70 -28.95 -12.77
C PRO A 150 20.87 -27.65 -11.98
N SER A 151 22.08 -27.07 -11.99
CA SER A 151 22.37 -25.80 -11.30
C SER A 151 21.63 -24.62 -11.93
N ILE A 152 21.48 -24.62 -13.26
CA ILE A 152 20.73 -23.59 -13.97
C ILE A 152 19.23 -23.74 -13.67
N ILE A 153 18.68 -24.95 -13.76
CA ILE A 153 17.26 -25.20 -13.47
C ILE A 153 16.91 -24.82 -12.02
N GLN A 154 17.78 -25.15 -11.07
CA GLN A 154 17.64 -24.74 -9.66
C GLN A 154 17.57 -23.20 -9.50
N PHE A 155 18.25 -22.45 -10.37
CA PHE A 155 18.18 -20.99 -10.39
C PHE A 155 16.92 -20.46 -11.11
N ILE A 156 16.49 -21.09 -12.21
CA ILE A 156 15.37 -20.63 -13.05
C ILE A 156 14.00 -20.91 -12.43
N VAL A 157 13.81 -22.09 -11.82
CA VAL A 157 12.50 -22.51 -11.31
C VAL A 157 11.92 -21.55 -10.26
N PRO A 158 12.67 -21.07 -9.26
CA PRO A 158 12.16 -20.06 -8.33
C PRO A 158 11.78 -18.74 -9.00
N LEU A 159 12.48 -18.35 -10.08
CA LEU A 159 12.14 -17.14 -10.84
C LEU A 159 10.83 -17.32 -11.61
N LEU A 160 10.61 -18.50 -12.20
CA LEU A 160 9.33 -18.84 -12.84
C LEU A 160 8.16 -18.70 -11.87
N GLU A 161 8.28 -19.27 -10.67
CA GLU A 161 7.23 -19.19 -9.66
C GLU A 161 6.99 -17.75 -9.21
N LYS A 162 8.07 -17.01 -8.97
CA LYS A 162 7.99 -15.58 -8.66
C LYS A 162 7.26 -14.80 -9.75
N TYR A 163 7.55 -15.01 -11.02
CA TYR A 163 6.88 -14.28 -12.10
C TYR A 163 5.42 -14.70 -12.28
N ARG A 164 5.09 -15.98 -12.07
CA ARG A 164 3.70 -16.44 -12.02
C ARG A 164 2.93 -15.75 -10.91
N GLN A 165 3.54 -15.62 -9.72
CA GLN A 165 2.93 -14.88 -8.62
C GLN A 165 2.79 -13.39 -8.96
N GLU A 166 3.83 -12.74 -9.51
CA GLU A 166 3.75 -11.33 -9.93
C GLU A 166 2.65 -11.10 -10.99
N LEU A 167 2.45 -12.03 -11.91
CA LEU A 167 1.35 -11.98 -12.89
C LEU A 167 -0.01 -12.09 -12.22
N LYS A 168 -0.18 -13.03 -11.28
CA LYS A 168 -1.41 -13.18 -10.49
C LYS A 168 -1.71 -11.91 -9.70
N ASP A 169 -0.69 -11.32 -9.08
CA ASP A 169 -0.79 -10.08 -8.32
C ASP A 169 -1.16 -8.91 -9.24
N GLN A 170 -0.56 -8.80 -10.43
CA GLN A 170 -0.90 -7.76 -11.42
C GLN A 170 -2.34 -7.89 -11.91
N ALA A 171 -2.81 -9.10 -12.23
CA ALA A 171 -4.19 -9.35 -12.64
C ALA A 171 -5.18 -9.01 -11.51
N THR A 172 -4.86 -9.42 -10.29
CA THR A 172 -5.62 -9.08 -9.07
C THR A 172 -5.71 -7.57 -8.89
N GLN A 173 -4.58 -6.86 -8.97
CA GLN A 173 -4.55 -5.40 -8.85
C GLN A 173 -5.34 -4.71 -9.97
N ALA A 174 -5.30 -5.23 -11.20
CA ALA A 174 -6.09 -4.71 -12.31
C ALA A 174 -7.59 -4.81 -12.02
N ARG A 175 -8.06 -5.95 -11.53
CA ARG A 175 -9.48 -6.16 -11.14
C ARG A 175 -9.90 -5.26 -9.98
N ILE A 176 -9.02 -5.09 -8.98
CA ILE A 176 -9.24 -4.15 -7.87
C ILE A 176 -9.36 -2.70 -8.37
N ARG A 177 -8.45 -2.28 -9.26
CA ARG A 177 -8.51 -0.96 -9.89
C ARG A 177 -9.79 -0.77 -10.70
N TYR A 178 -10.25 -1.82 -11.37
CA TYR A 178 -11.52 -1.79 -12.09
C TYR A 178 -12.70 -1.54 -11.14
N LEU A 179 -12.85 -2.32 -10.07
CA LEU A 179 -13.92 -2.13 -9.09
C LEU A 179 -13.91 -0.70 -8.55
N ARG A 180 -12.72 -0.19 -8.20
CA ARG A 180 -12.56 1.19 -7.77
C ARG A 180 -13.04 2.17 -8.83
N LYS A 181 -12.62 2.02 -10.08
CA LYS A 181 -13.03 2.88 -11.20
C LYS A 181 -14.53 2.83 -11.42
N ALA A 182 -15.16 1.65 -11.32
CA ALA A 182 -16.61 1.51 -11.45
C ALA A 182 -17.36 2.28 -10.35
N LEU A 183 -16.87 2.23 -9.11
CA LEU A 183 -17.42 3.02 -8.00
C LEU A 183 -17.18 4.51 -8.18
N ASP A 184 -15.98 4.91 -8.61
CA ASP A 184 -15.65 6.30 -8.88
C ASP A 184 -16.54 6.87 -10.01
N ILE A 185 -16.81 6.10 -11.08
CA ILE A 185 -17.73 6.47 -12.17
C ILE A 185 -19.16 6.62 -11.63
N ARG A 186 -19.65 5.68 -10.82
CA ARG A 186 -20.97 5.78 -10.19
C ARG A 186 -21.10 7.05 -9.35
N GLN A 187 -20.08 7.37 -8.57
CA GLN A 187 -20.04 8.57 -7.71
C GLN A 187 -19.88 9.86 -8.53
N SER A 188 -19.18 9.82 -9.66
CA SER A 188 -18.88 11.00 -10.49
C SER A 188 -19.89 11.26 -11.61
N ASN A 189 -20.78 10.31 -11.96
CA ASN A 189 -21.84 10.47 -12.97
C ASN A 189 -22.95 11.48 -12.58
N GLY A 190 -22.64 12.45 -11.74
CA GLY A 190 -23.36 13.72 -11.64
C GLY A 190 -24.25 13.89 -10.41
N ALA A 191 -24.45 12.86 -9.61
CA ALA A 191 -25.16 13.00 -8.33
C ALA A 191 -24.14 13.38 -7.24
N CYS A 192 -24.29 14.59 -6.69
CA CYS A 192 -23.65 14.93 -5.43
C CYS A 192 -23.88 13.82 -4.41
N ARG A 193 -22.85 13.47 -3.64
CA ARG A 193 -22.97 12.57 -2.49
C ARG A 193 -24.16 12.98 -1.63
N THR A 194 -25.06 12.04 -1.37
CA THR A 194 -26.25 12.25 -0.54
C THR A 194 -26.18 11.41 0.74
N ALA A 195 -27.09 11.68 1.68
CA ALA A 195 -27.23 10.86 2.88
C ALA A 195 -27.57 9.39 2.54
N GLU A 196 -28.26 9.14 1.42
CA GLU A 196 -28.57 7.80 0.92
C GLU A 196 -27.30 7.10 0.45
N SER A 197 -26.42 7.79 -0.29
CA SER A 197 -25.15 7.20 -0.74
C SER A 197 -24.22 6.82 0.42
N ASP A 198 -24.32 7.50 1.56
CA ASP A 198 -23.55 7.15 2.76
C ASP A 198 -23.97 5.83 3.41
N ARG A 199 -25.17 5.34 3.07
CA ARG A 199 -25.71 4.06 3.54
C ARG A 199 -25.32 2.91 2.61
N GLU A 200 -24.80 3.17 1.41
CA GLU A 200 -24.31 2.14 0.50
C GLU A 200 -23.03 1.47 1.04
N PRO A 201 -22.69 0.24 0.60
CA PRO A 201 -21.40 -0.37 0.91
C PRO A 201 -20.25 0.45 0.31
N GLY A 202 -19.13 0.48 1.02
CA GLY A 202 -17.90 1.04 0.50
C GLY A 202 -17.18 0.05 -0.41
N PHE A 203 -16.02 0.46 -0.90
CA PHE A 203 -15.18 -0.41 -1.73
C PHE A 203 -14.80 -1.72 -1.02
N PHE A 204 -14.45 -1.66 0.27
CA PHE A 204 -13.96 -2.85 0.97
C PHE A 204 -15.06 -3.92 1.10
N GLU A 205 -16.28 -3.52 1.43
CA GLU A 205 -17.43 -4.44 1.52
C GLU A 205 -17.65 -5.14 0.17
N LEU A 206 -17.71 -4.36 -0.91
CA LEU A 206 -17.93 -4.88 -2.26
C LEU A 206 -16.78 -5.80 -2.71
N ALA A 207 -15.53 -5.45 -2.39
CA ALA A 207 -14.37 -6.26 -2.70
C ALA A 207 -14.34 -7.60 -1.94
N MET A 208 -14.95 -7.63 -0.75
CA MET A 208 -15.05 -8.84 0.07
C MET A 208 -16.24 -9.73 -0.30
N MET A 209 -17.18 -9.27 -1.12
CA MET A 209 -18.33 -10.09 -1.51
C MET A 209 -17.91 -11.34 -2.32
N PRO A 210 -18.57 -12.50 -2.12
CA PRO A 210 -18.22 -13.75 -2.81
C PRO A 210 -18.18 -13.63 -4.34
N ALA A 211 -19.08 -12.84 -4.92
CA ALA A 211 -19.11 -12.58 -6.37
C ALA A 211 -17.80 -11.93 -6.86
N PHE A 212 -17.29 -10.92 -6.15
CA PHE A 212 -16.03 -10.28 -6.51
C PHE A 212 -14.82 -11.16 -6.15
N GLN A 213 -14.84 -11.85 -5.02
CA GLN A 213 -13.76 -12.76 -4.66
C GLN A 213 -13.58 -13.90 -5.67
N THR A 214 -14.68 -14.42 -6.22
CA THR A 214 -14.63 -15.41 -7.31
C THR A 214 -13.93 -14.85 -8.54
N LEU A 215 -14.23 -13.60 -8.91
CA LEU A 215 -13.55 -12.90 -10.01
C LEU A 215 -12.05 -12.69 -9.73
N LEU A 216 -11.66 -12.39 -8.49
CA LEU A 216 -10.24 -12.24 -8.14
C LEU A 216 -9.46 -13.54 -8.25
N ARG A 217 -10.10 -14.66 -7.90
CA ARG A 217 -9.53 -16.02 -8.00
C ARG A 217 -9.51 -16.57 -9.42
N ASP A 218 -10.25 -15.96 -10.34
CA ASP A 218 -10.24 -16.32 -11.76
C ASP A 218 -8.80 -16.16 -12.30
N GLU A 219 -8.16 -17.27 -12.66
CA GLU A 219 -6.78 -17.25 -13.17
C GLU A 219 -6.72 -16.90 -14.67
N SER A 220 -7.86 -16.63 -15.31
CA SER A 220 -7.86 -16.17 -16.71
C SER A 220 -7.10 -14.86 -16.84
N THR A 221 -6.24 -14.80 -17.86
CA THR A 221 -5.32 -13.68 -18.10
C THR A 221 -6.00 -12.44 -18.67
N ASP A 222 -7.29 -12.53 -19.04
CA ASP A 222 -8.03 -11.42 -19.62
C ASP A 222 -8.70 -10.57 -18.53
N ALA A 223 -7.92 -9.66 -17.94
CA ALA A 223 -8.39 -8.70 -16.94
C ALA A 223 -8.83 -7.36 -17.57
N ARG A 224 -9.38 -7.38 -18.79
CA ARG A 224 -9.90 -6.18 -19.44
C ARG A 224 -11.14 -5.65 -18.71
N ASP A 225 -11.19 -4.33 -18.56
CA ASP A 225 -12.28 -3.59 -17.91
C ASP A 225 -13.67 -4.02 -18.43
N GLU A 226 -13.82 -4.21 -19.74
CA GLU A 226 -15.08 -4.58 -20.40
C GLU A 226 -15.57 -5.99 -20.00
N VAL A 227 -14.65 -6.95 -19.90
CA VAL A 227 -14.96 -8.33 -19.50
C VAL A 227 -15.36 -8.35 -18.02
N ILE A 228 -14.72 -7.52 -17.20
CA ILE A 228 -15.08 -7.40 -15.79
C ILE A 228 -16.44 -6.71 -15.65
N ALA A 229 -16.70 -5.66 -16.42
CA ALA A 229 -17.97 -4.93 -16.43
C ALA A 229 -19.17 -5.84 -16.75
N ALA A 230 -19.03 -6.66 -17.79
CA ALA A 230 -20.08 -7.60 -18.20
C ALA A 230 -20.38 -8.67 -17.12
N LYS A 231 -19.43 -8.94 -16.22
CA LYS A 231 -19.56 -9.93 -15.15
C LYS A 231 -20.09 -9.32 -13.84
N PHE A 232 -20.26 -8.00 -13.74
CA PHE A 232 -20.42 -7.36 -12.43
C PHE A 232 -21.47 -6.23 -12.43
N ASP A 233 -22.66 -6.53 -11.89
CA ASP A 233 -23.67 -5.51 -11.59
C ASP A 233 -23.47 -4.96 -10.17
N VAL A 234 -22.95 -3.73 -10.09
CA VAL A 234 -22.72 -3.03 -8.82
C VAL A 234 -24.02 -2.80 -8.05
N ASN A 235 -25.15 -2.57 -8.73
CA ASN A 235 -26.44 -2.32 -8.05
C ASN A 235 -26.92 -3.57 -7.30
N SER A 236 -26.89 -4.72 -7.97
CA SER A 236 -27.25 -6.01 -7.36
C SER A 236 -26.41 -6.32 -6.11
N LEU A 237 -25.14 -5.92 -6.10
CA LEU A 237 -24.25 -6.12 -4.95
C LEU A 237 -24.57 -5.18 -3.80
N ILE A 238 -24.87 -3.91 -4.09
CA ILE A 238 -25.35 -2.96 -3.09
C ILE A 238 -26.62 -3.50 -2.44
N GLU A 239 -27.59 -3.95 -3.24
CA GLU A 239 -28.83 -4.55 -2.75
C GLU A 239 -28.58 -5.80 -1.90
N THR A 240 -27.75 -6.71 -2.38
CA THR A 240 -27.39 -7.94 -1.66
C THR A 240 -26.74 -7.61 -0.30
N TRP A 241 -25.81 -6.67 -0.28
CA TRP A 241 -25.15 -6.22 0.95
C TRP A 241 -26.13 -5.54 1.91
N THR A 242 -27.00 -4.66 1.40
CA THR A 242 -28.01 -3.97 2.22
C THR A 242 -29.00 -4.97 2.80
N ASN A 243 -29.45 -5.96 2.02
CA ASN A 243 -30.37 -7.00 2.49
C ASN A 243 -29.71 -7.92 3.53
N TYR A 244 -28.43 -8.27 3.36
CA TYR A 244 -27.69 -9.01 4.37
C TYR A 244 -27.68 -8.25 5.71
N TYR A 245 -27.28 -6.98 5.71
CA TYR A 245 -27.26 -6.20 6.95
C TYR A 245 -28.66 -5.88 7.49
N ARG A 246 -29.68 -5.78 6.63
CA ARG A 246 -31.08 -5.69 7.08
C ARG A 246 -31.43 -6.92 7.94
N GLY A 247 -31.05 -8.11 7.49
CA GLY A 247 -31.22 -9.36 8.25
C GLY A 247 -30.48 -9.33 9.60
N VAL A 248 -29.19 -8.94 9.59
CA VAL A 248 -28.38 -8.83 10.82
C VAL A 248 -29.01 -7.88 11.83
N PHE A 249 -29.43 -6.68 11.41
CA PHE A 249 -30.05 -5.73 12.31
C PHE A 249 -31.46 -6.16 12.77
N ALA A 250 -32.21 -6.90 11.94
CA ALA A 250 -33.48 -7.48 12.34
C ALA A 250 -33.29 -8.56 13.42
N GLU A 251 -32.27 -9.42 13.29
CA GLU A 251 -31.91 -10.41 14.32
C GLU A 251 -31.49 -9.74 15.63
N LEU A 252 -30.68 -8.68 15.57
CA LEU A 252 -30.32 -7.88 16.74
C LEU A 252 -31.55 -7.24 17.40
N ALA A 253 -32.51 -6.78 16.60
CA ALA A 253 -33.76 -6.22 17.10
C ALA A 253 -34.63 -7.28 17.79
N LEU A 254 -34.82 -8.45 17.18
CA LEU A 254 -35.57 -9.56 17.79
C LEU A 254 -34.96 -9.98 19.12
N LEU A 255 -33.63 -10.14 19.17
CA LEU A 255 -32.92 -10.50 20.39
C LEU A 255 -33.12 -9.45 21.49
N GLY A 256 -33.07 -8.16 21.13
CA GLY A 256 -33.26 -7.06 22.06
C GLY A 256 -34.69 -6.89 22.56
N LEU A 257 -35.70 -7.19 21.73
CA LEU A 257 -37.11 -7.20 22.11
C LEU A 257 -37.48 -8.40 22.99
N GLY A 258 -36.67 -9.46 22.98
CA GLY A 258 -36.97 -10.71 23.69
C GLY A 258 -38.15 -11.48 23.08
N GLU A 259 -38.50 -11.21 21.82
CA GLU A 259 -39.64 -11.81 21.13
C GLU A 259 -39.24 -12.95 20.19
N SER A 260 -40.17 -13.89 20.00
CA SER A 260 -40.04 -14.95 19.00
C SER A 260 -40.36 -14.40 17.60
N PRO A 261 -39.67 -14.84 16.53
CA PRO A 261 -39.94 -14.39 15.15
C PRO A 261 -41.39 -14.58 14.67
N THR A 262 -42.18 -15.40 15.35
CA THR A 262 -43.56 -15.74 14.96
C THR A 262 -44.60 -14.67 15.27
N THR A 263 -44.30 -13.72 16.17
CA THR A 263 -45.29 -12.72 16.63
C THR A 263 -45.21 -11.40 15.88
N LEU A 264 -44.05 -11.09 15.27
CA LEU A 264 -43.79 -9.79 14.64
C LEU A 264 -43.69 -9.92 13.12
N ASP A 265 -44.17 -8.90 12.44
CA ASP A 265 -43.96 -8.73 11.01
C ASP A 265 -42.49 -8.37 10.74
N LEU A 266 -41.69 -9.39 10.43
CA LEU A 266 -40.26 -9.25 10.16
C LEU A 266 -39.94 -8.27 9.03
N ALA A 267 -40.85 -8.05 8.08
CA ALA A 267 -40.63 -7.13 6.97
C ALA A 267 -40.56 -5.68 7.44
N ASN A 268 -41.38 -5.33 8.44
CA ASN A 268 -41.55 -3.98 8.98
C ASN A 268 -40.92 -3.81 10.38
N LEU A 269 -40.27 -4.85 10.93
CA LEU A 269 -39.67 -4.82 12.26
C LEU A 269 -38.74 -3.62 12.47
N LEU A 270 -37.85 -3.37 11.51
CA LEU A 270 -36.89 -2.27 11.59
C LEU A 270 -37.51 -0.88 11.40
N ASP A 271 -38.76 -0.83 10.92
CA ASP A 271 -39.52 0.41 10.75
C ASP A 271 -40.29 0.78 12.03
N LEU A 272 -40.42 -0.14 13.00
CA LEU A 272 -41.05 0.12 14.29
C LEU A 272 -40.38 1.29 15.03
N ALA A 273 -41.19 2.13 15.66
CA ALA A 273 -40.73 3.29 16.42
C ALA A 273 -39.85 2.87 17.59
N ILE A 274 -40.13 1.74 18.24
CA ILE A 274 -39.36 1.21 19.38
C ILE A 274 -37.96 0.70 19.00
N VAL A 275 -37.73 0.31 17.74
CA VAL A 275 -36.46 -0.31 17.33
C VAL A 275 -35.37 0.73 17.14
N HIS A 276 -34.41 0.71 18.06
CA HIS A 276 -33.23 1.57 18.06
C HIS A 276 -31.99 0.75 18.39
N PHE A 277 -30.84 1.26 17.93
CA PHE A 277 -29.53 0.69 18.18
C PHE A 277 -28.62 1.71 18.85
N THR A 278 -27.66 1.20 19.61
CA THR A 278 -26.60 1.95 20.26
C THR A 278 -25.25 1.53 19.69
N CYS A 279 -24.40 2.51 19.39
CA CYS A 279 -23.01 2.25 19.04
C CYS A 279 -22.21 2.00 20.32
N THR A 280 -21.66 0.82 20.49
CA THR A 280 -20.88 0.43 21.67
C THR A 280 -19.57 1.22 21.80
N ARG A 281 -19.08 1.81 20.70
CA ARG A 281 -17.84 2.60 20.67
C ARG A 281 -18.03 4.05 21.10
N CYS A 282 -18.87 4.82 20.41
CA CYS A 282 -19.10 6.23 20.74
C CYS A 282 -20.28 6.45 21.69
N LYS A 283 -20.99 5.39 22.08
CA LYS A 283 -22.18 5.43 22.93
C LYS A 283 -23.33 6.27 22.35
N ARG A 284 -23.30 6.56 21.04
CA ARG A 284 -24.42 7.21 20.36
C ARG A 284 -25.59 6.24 20.30
N ARG A 285 -26.71 6.67 20.88
CA ARG A 285 -27.98 5.94 20.97
C ARG A 285 -28.93 6.35 19.86
N GLN A 286 -30.11 5.72 19.80
CA GLN A 286 -31.17 6.03 18.84
C GLN A 286 -30.72 5.95 17.36
N LEU A 287 -29.76 5.07 17.07
CA LEU A 287 -29.43 4.75 15.69
C LEU A 287 -30.58 3.90 15.12
N ARG A 288 -30.99 4.19 13.89
CA ARG A 288 -32.12 3.50 13.25
C ARG A 288 -31.71 2.91 11.92
N TRP A 289 -32.40 1.87 11.48
CA TRP A 289 -32.33 1.43 10.10
C TRP A 289 -32.93 2.50 9.15
N PRO A 290 -32.43 2.67 7.91
CA PRO A 290 -31.12 2.24 7.39
C PRO A 290 -29.96 3.18 7.77
N HIS A 291 -30.22 4.24 8.54
CA HIS A 291 -29.24 5.26 8.93
C HIS A 291 -28.04 4.73 9.73
N VAL A 292 -28.21 3.59 10.39
CA VAL A 292 -27.16 2.88 11.13
C VAL A 292 -26.00 2.45 10.20
N LEU A 293 -26.26 2.29 8.90
CA LEU A 293 -25.24 1.94 7.89
C LEU A 293 -24.24 3.07 7.59
N SER A 294 -24.62 4.32 7.82
CA SER A 294 -23.73 5.48 7.62
C SER A 294 -22.99 5.89 8.90
N HIS A 295 -23.17 5.16 10.00
CA HIS A 295 -22.56 5.52 11.28
C HIS A 295 -21.02 5.36 11.23
N ARG A 296 -20.29 6.47 11.40
CA ARG A 296 -18.83 6.55 11.25
C ARG A 296 -18.05 5.51 12.06
N CYS A 297 -18.48 5.20 13.28
CA CYS A 297 -17.75 4.24 14.12
C CYS A 297 -17.72 2.83 13.55
N PHE A 298 -18.65 2.50 12.66
CA PHE A 298 -18.70 1.21 12.00
C PHE A 298 -17.81 1.15 10.76
N ARG A 299 -17.16 2.24 10.37
CA ARG A 299 -16.33 2.33 9.16
C ARG A 299 -14.96 2.89 9.49
N ASP A 300 -14.25 2.23 10.40
CA ASP A 300 -12.98 2.72 10.93
C ASP A 300 -11.78 1.99 10.32
N LYS A 301 -10.83 2.77 9.80
CA LYS A 301 -9.53 2.27 9.32
C LYS A 301 -8.58 1.85 10.44
N SER A 302 -8.77 2.37 11.66
CA SER A 302 -7.75 2.31 12.73
C SER A 302 -7.71 0.99 13.51
N THR A 303 -8.81 0.22 13.52
CA THR A 303 -8.97 -0.90 14.46
C THR A 303 -9.02 -2.25 13.75
N SER A 304 -7.87 -2.93 13.77
CA SER A 304 -7.65 -4.36 13.56
C SER A 304 -7.56 -4.87 12.11
N LEU A 305 -6.41 -4.58 11.49
CA LEU A 305 -5.84 -5.37 10.40
C LEU A 305 -5.42 -6.80 10.80
N ALA A 306 -5.45 -7.15 12.09
CA ALA A 306 -4.86 -8.39 12.60
C ALA A 306 -5.73 -9.64 12.35
N HIS A 307 -7.04 -9.47 12.13
CA HIS A 307 -7.96 -10.62 11.99
C HIS A 307 -8.14 -11.14 10.57
N TYR A 308 -7.70 -10.41 9.54
CA TYR A 308 -7.88 -10.82 8.15
C TYR A 308 -6.61 -11.48 7.59
N VAL A 309 -6.52 -12.80 7.74
CA VAL A 309 -5.38 -13.62 7.28
C VAL A 309 -5.56 -14.06 5.82
N GLY A 310 -5.78 -13.11 4.91
CA GLY A 310 -6.00 -13.38 3.48
C GLY A 310 -4.93 -12.73 2.59
N SER A 311 -4.45 -13.45 1.56
CA SER A 311 -3.44 -12.96 0.61
C SER A 311 -3.86 -11.67 -0.10
N TYR A 312 -5.15 -11.46 -0.35
CA TYR A 312 -5.68 -10.29 -1.07
C TYR A 312 -5.98 -9.07 -0.21
N TYR A 313 -6.05 -9.24 1.13
CA TYR A 313 -6.49 -8.20 2.04
C TYR A 313 -5.60 -6.94 1.97
N HIS A 314 -4.29 -7.13 1.83
CA HIS A 314 -3.34 -6.02 1.70
C HIS A 314 -3.60 -5.16 0.44
N PHE A 315 -4.06 -5.77 -0.66
CA PHE A 315 -4.42 -5.01 -1.87
C PHE A 315 -5.68 -4.17 -1.67
N PHE A 316 -6.70 -4.71 -0.98
CA PHE A 316 -7.92 -3.96 -0.71
C PHE A 316 -7.65 -2.76 0.18
N LEU A 317 -6.87 -2.93 1.24
CA LEU A 317 -6.48 -1.85 2.13
C LEU A 317 -5.70 -0.76 1.40
N GLY A 318 -4.73 -1.14 0.56
CA GLY A 318 -3.99 -0.19 -0.28
C GLY A 318 -4.89 0.58 -1.25
N ALA A 319 -6.06 0.03 -1.59
CA ALA A 319 -7.06 0.68 -2.40
C ALA A 319 -8.08 1.51 -1.61
N THR A 320 -8.18 1.41 -0.28
CA THR A 320 -9.14 2.19 0.54
C THR A 320 -8.74 3.67 0.63
N ARG A 321 -9.59 4.58 0.14
CA ARG A 321 -9.30 6.03 0.12
C ARG A 321 -9.89 6.75 1.31
N SER A 322 -11.04 6.31 1.81
CA SER A 322 -11.79 7.02 2.86
C SER A 322 -12.27 6.11 3.98
N ASN A 323 -12.83 6.68 5.04
CA ASN A 323 -13.52 5.88 6.06
C ASN A 323 -14.70 5.13 5.46
N HIS A 324 -15.43 5.72 4.51
CA HIS A 324 -16.53 5.03 3.84
C HIS A 324 -16.07 3.74 3.13
N ASP A 325 -14.83 3.72 2.60
CA ASP A 325 -14.22 2.52 2.01
C ASP A 325 -13.71 1.50 3.04
N ALA A 326 -13.70 1.82 4.33
CA ALA A 326 -13.16 0.93 5.36
C ALA A 326 -14.17 -0.18 5.69
N PRO A 327 -13.68 -1.34 6.21
CA PRO A 327 -14.54 -2.46 6.60
C PRO A 327 -15.70 -2.02 7.50
N TYR A 328 -16.92 -2.43 7.13
CA TYR A 328 -18.13 -2.20 7.91
C TYR A 328 -18.21 -3.17 9.09
N ARG A 329 -18.34 -2.63 10.30
CA ARG A 329 -18.33 -3.37 11.58
C ARG A 329 -19.61 -3.15 12.39
N GLY A 330 -20.73 -2.91 11.71
CA GLY A 330 -22.01 -2.66 12.38
C GLY A 330 -22.46 -3.82 13.26
N GLU A 331 -22.24 -5.05 12.82
CA GLU A 331 -22.60 -6.27 13.58
C GLU A 331 -21.84 -6.41 14.91
N GLU A 332 -20.59 -5.93 14.96
CA GLU A 332 -19.75 -6.03 16.15
C GLU A 332 -19.95 -4.84 17.10
N LEU A 333 -20.27 -3.67 16.54
CA LEU A 333 -20.26 -2.40 17.27
C LEU A 333 -21.67 -1.84 17.52
N ALA A 334 -22.71 -2.42 16.95
CA ALA A 334 -24.08 -2.11 17.30
C ALA A 334 -24.60 -3.05 18.37
N SER A 335 -25.38 -2.51 19.29
CA SER A 335 -26.23 -3.27 20.21
C SER A 335 -27.64 -2.73 20.13
N PHE A 336 -28.64 -3.55 20.48
CA PHE A 336 -29.99 -3.02 20.69
C PHE A 336 -29.99 -1.98 21.82
N ASP A 337 -30.83 -0.95 21.72
CA ASP A 337 -30.95 0.10 22.73
C ASP A 337 -31.68 -0.45 23.97
N ASP A 338 -31.10 -0.25 25.16
CA ASP A 338 -31.60 -0.79 26.43
C ASP A 338 -32.78 0.02 27.02
N HIS A 339 -33.30 1.00 26.27
CA HIS A 339 -34.39 1.89 26.68
C HIS A 339 -35.74 1.57 26.01
N LEU A 340 -35.98 0.29 25.74
CA LEU A 340 -37.21 -0.19 25.13
C LEU A 340 -38.47 0.30 25.87
N GLU A 341 -38.51 0.14 27.20
CA GLU A 341 -39.69 0.49 28.00
C GLU A 341 -39.98 2.00 27.98
N VAL A 342 -38.95 2.84 28.00
CA VAL A 342 -39.10 4.30 27.87
C VAL A 342 -39.69 4.66 26.50
N ALA A 343 -39.24 3.99 25.44
CA ALA A 343 -39.80 4.20 24.11
C ALA A 343 -41.27 3.75 24.06
N ARG A 344 -41.61 2.59 24.64
CA ARG A 344 -42.98 2.11 24.75
C ARG A 344 -43.88 3.09 25.47
N ASP A 345 -43.47 3.60 26.63
CA ASP A 345 -44.22 4.58 27.41
C ASP A 345 -44.51 5.86 26.61
N ILE A 346 -43.50 6.40 25.92
CA ILE A 346 -43.65 7.61 25.12
C ILE A 346 -44.60 7.38 23.93
N ILE A 347 -44.52 6.22 23.28
CA ILE A 347 -45.41 5.86 22.18
C ILE A 347 -46.85 5.65 22.67
N MET A 348 -47.04 4.99 23.82
CA MET A 348 -48.36 4.84 24.46
C MET A 348 -48.95 6.19 24.84
N LEU A 349 -48.14 7.11 25.38
CA LEU A 349 -48.56 8.47 25.70
C LEU A 349 -48.96 9.27 24.45
N ALA A 350 -48.40 8.95 23.28
CA ALA A 350 -48.85 9.51 22.00
C ALA A 350 -50.19 8.92 21.51
N GLY A 351 -50.75 7.92 22.21
CA GLY A 351 -51.98 7.23 21.82
C GLY A 351 -51.77 6.15 20.76
N LEU A 352 -50.53 5.68 20.56
CA LEU A 352 -50.19 4.67 19.57
C LEU A 352 -49.82 3.35 20.25
N ALA A 353 -49.98 2.23 19.54
CA ALA A 353 -49.62 0.90 20.04
C ALA A 353 -48.10 0.68 19.85
N PRO A 354 -47.29 0.54 20.93
CA PRO A 354 -45.83 0.53 20.82
C PRO A 354 -45.24 -0.53 19.89
N ASP A 355 -45.80 -1.74 19.93
CA ASP A 355 -45.29 -2.88 19.16
C ASP A 355 -45.78 -2.88 17.71
N ARG A 356 -46.56 -1.87 17.30
CA ARG A 356 -47.08 -1.71 15.93
C ARG A 356 -46.77 -0.35 15.31
N ALA A 357 -46.57 0.67 16.13
CA ALA A 357 -46.29 2.02 15.67
C ALA A 357 -44.95 2.06 14.96
N THR A 358 -44.96 2.54 13.72
CA THR A 358 -43.75 2.79 12.95
C THR A 358 -43.14 4.14 13.30
N TYR A 359 -41.91 4.37 12.86
CA TYR A 359 -41.28 5.68 12.91
C TYR A 359 -42.18 6.76 12.29
N ALA A 360 -42.73 6.46 11.12
CA ALA A 360 -43.55 7.39 10.35
C ALA A 360 -44.83 7.74 11.11
N ASP A 361 -45.43 6.78 11.83
CA ASP A 361 -46.60 7.04 12.66
C ASP A 361 -46.28 8.02 13.80
N MET A 362 -45.12 7.84 14.46
CA MET A 362 -44.69 8.74 15.53
C MET A 362 -44.36 10.15 15.01
N GLU A 363 -43.69 10.27 13.86
CA GLU A 363 -43.47 11.56 13.19
C GLU A 363 -44.80 12.24 12.82
N ALA A 364 -45.72 11.49 12.22
CA ALA A 364 -47.03 12.00 11.80
C ALA A 364 -47.92 12.42 12.98
N SER A 365 -47.77 11.81 14.15
CA SER A 365 -48.54 12.16 15.35
C SER A 365 -48.34 13.62 15.79
N GLY A 366 -47.15 14.20 15.50
CA GLY A 366 -46.79 15.53 15.95
C GLY A 366 -46.82 15.70 17.48
N ALA A 367 -46.78 14.61 18.24
CA ALA A 367 -46.86 14.60 19.70
C ALA A 367 -45.66 15.34 20.33
N ARG A 368 -45.92 16.10 21.40
CA ARG A 368 -44.89 16.79 22.18
C ARG A 368 -45.05 16.42 23.65
N PHE A 369 -43.93 16.28 24.32
CA PHE A 369 -43.86 15.79 25.69
C PHE A 369 -43.12 16.79 26.58
N PHE A 370 -43.45 16.80 27.87
CA PHE A 370 -42.61 17.45 28.86
C PHE A 370 -42.28 16.50 30.00
N CYS A 371 -41.08 16.69 30.54
CA CYS A 371 -40.60 15.92 31.67
C CYS A 371 -41.09 16.57 32.98
N ARG A 372 -41.84 15.80 33.80
CA ARG A 372 -42.28 16.17 35.15
C ARG A 372 -41.17 16.03 36.20
N GLY A 373 -40.21 15.13 35.96
CA GLY A 373 -39.16 14.77 36.92
C GLY A 373 -37.97 15.72 36.94
N CYS A 374 -37.76 16.53 35.90
CA CYS A 374 -36.73 17.54 35.90
C CYS A 374 -37.18 18.78 36.66
N PRO A 375 -36.33 19.36 37.53
CA PRO A 375 -36.65 20.61 38.20
C PRO A 375 -37.01 21.64 37.15
N ILE A 376 -38.19 22.25 37.33
CA ILE A 376 -38.71 23.29 36.46
C ILE A 376 -37.70 24.45 36.56
N SER A 377 -36.75 24.50 35.63
CA SER A 377 -36.13 25.77 35.28
C SER A 377 -37.26 26.73 34.93
N THR A 378 -37.08 28.03 35.08
CA THR A 378 -38.12 29.05 34.80
C THR A 378 -38.76 28.94 33.40
N LYS A 379 -38.26 28.06 32.52
CA LYS A 379 -38.86 27.65 31.26
C LYS A 379 -39.13 26.13 31.26
N LYS A 380 -40.39 25.74 31.06
CA LYS A 380 -40.76 24.36 30.74
C LYS A 380 -40.21 24.02 29.35
N MET A 381 -39.44 22.94 29.24
CA MET A 381 -38.94 22.45 27.95
C MET A 381 -39.93 21.44 27.39
N ALA A 382 -40.31 21.63 26.12
CA ALA A 382 -41.05 20.64 25.35
C ALA A 382 -40.07 19.83 24.48
N TYR A 383 -40.39 18.57 24.28
CA TYR A 383 -39.58 17.61 23.54
C TYR A 383 -40.45 16.94 22.47
N ASP A 384 -39.89 16.71 21.28
CA ASP A 384 -40.41 15.66 20.41
C ASP A 384 -40.18 14.27 21.05
N TRP A 385 -40.77 13.23 20.47
CA TRP A 385 -40.71 11.89 21.04
C TRP A 385 -39.29 11.32 21.09
N GLN A 386 -38.42 11.62 20.11
CA GLN A 386 -37.04 11.17 20.10
C GLN A 386 -36.22 11.88 21.18
N ALA A 387 -36.39 13.19 21.28
CA ALA A 387 -35.74 14.04 22.27
C ALA A 387 -36.22 13.68 23.68
N ALA A 388 -37.48 13.26 23.86
CA ALA A 388 -38.00 12.75 25.11
C ALA A 388 -37.32 11.43 25.51
N ILE A 389 -37.25 10.44 24.61
CA ILE A 389 -36.51 9.18 24.88
C ILE A 389 -35.05 9.51 25.25
N ARG A 390 -34.37 10.35 24.47
CA ARG A 390 -32.97 10.72 24.70
C ARG A 390 -32.78 11.43 26.04
N HIS A 391 -33.69 12.35 26.37
CA HIS A 391 -33.67 13.06 27.64
C HIS A 391 -33.83 12.08 28.81
N ALA A 392 -34.77 11.15 28.72
CA ALA A 392 -35.00 10.14 29.75
C ALA A 392 -33.75 9.29 29.97
N THR A 393 -33.14 8.84 28.90
CA THR A 393 -31.88 8.08 28.94
C THR A 393 -30.74 8.83 29.63
N ILE A 394 -30.57 10.12 29.32
CA ILE A 394 -29.42 10.90 29.83
C ILE A 394 -29.67 11.42 31.25
N MET A 395 -30.86 11.94 31.51
CA MET A 395 -31.18 12.69 32.74
C MET A 395 -31.85 11.84 33.81
N HIS A 396 -32.42 10.69 33.43
CA HIS A 396 -33.18 9.81 34.32
C HIS A 396 -32.62 8.40 34.36
N SER A 397 -31.29 8.28 34.30
CA SER A 397 -30.59 6.99 34.40
C SER A 397 -31.30 6.07 35.39
N THR A 398 -31.93 5.03 34.85
CA THR A 398 -32.81 4.10 35.55
C THR A 398 -31.93 3.20 36.38
N GLY A 399 -31.41 3.70 37.50
CA GLY A 399 -30.62 2.94 38.47
C GLY A 399 -31.46 1.89 39.22
N GLY A 400 -32.35 1.18 38.52
CA GLY A 400 -33.24 0.16 39.07
C GLY A 400 -34.39 0.67 39.94
N VAL A 401 -34.54 1.99 40.11
CA VAL A 401 -35.65 2.56 40.89
C VAL A 401 -36.76 2.99 39.95
N ASP A 402 -37.87 2.28 40.05
CA ASP A 402 -39.11 2.48 39.32
C ASP A 402 -39.72 3.85 39.65
N ARG A 403 -39.30 4.88 38.91
CA ARG A 403 -39.90 6.21 39.01
C ARG A 403 -41.05 6.23 38.01
N GLY A 404 -42.27 6.33 38.53
CA GLY A 404 -43.50 6.45 37.75
C GLY A 404 -43.44 7.53 36.65
N PRO A 405 -44.47 7.63 35.79
CA PRO A 405 -44.37 8.24 34.47
C PRO A 405 -43.79 9.66 34.53
N VAL A 406 -42.54 9.77 34.10
CA VAL A 406 -41.78 11.02 34.09
C VAL A 406 -42.27 11.96 32.99
N TRP A 407 -43.03 11.45 32.03
CA TRP A 407 -43.49 12.15 30.85
C TRP A 407 -44.99 12.46 30.88
N GLU A 408 -45.34 13.63 30.38
CA GLU A 408 -46.71 14.03 30.11
C GLU A 408 -46.82 14.54 28.68
N LEU A 409 -47.89 14.12 27.99
CA LEU A 409 -48.24 14.61 26.66
C LEU A 409 -48.75 16.05 26.77
N LEU A 410 -48.22 16.96 25.95
CA LEU A 410 -48.71 18.33 25.88
C LEU A 410 -50.13 18.36 25.29
N PRO A 411 -51.03 19.21 25.82
CA PRO A 411 -52.31 19.48 25.19
C PRO A 411 -52.13 19.97 23.74
N LEU A 412 -53.04 19.57 22.84
CA LEU A 412 -52.94 19.85 21.39
C LEU A 412 -52.65 21.32 21.07
N GLY A 413 -53.27 22.25 21.79
CA GLY A 413 -53.04 23.69 21.60
C GLY A 413 -51.61 24.12 21.95
N GLN A 414 -51.01 23.56 23.01
CA GLN A 414 -49.62 23.87 23.38
C GLN A 414 -48.64 23.17 22.43
N ALA A 415 -48.93 21.92 22.04
CA ALA A 415 -48.12 21.19 21.06
C ALA A 415 -48.07 21.92 19.70
N ALA A 416 -49.19 22.52 19.27
CA ALA A 416 -49.22 23.34 18.05
C ALA A 416 -48.28 24.56 18.15
N VAL A 417 -48.33 25.30 19.25
CA VAL A 417 -47.43 26.45 19.49
C VAL A 417 -45.96 26.01 19.48
N VAL A 418 -45.64 24.86 20.08
CA VAL A 418 -44.28 24.30 20.07
C VAL A 418 -43.84 23.96 18.64
N ARG A 419 -44.70 23.34 17.83
CA ARG A 419 -44.37 23.01 16.43
C ARG A 419 -44.16 24.25 15.57
N ASP A 420 -44.99 25.28 15.74
CA ASP A 420 -44.80 26.56 15.04
C ASP A 420 -43.44 27.18 15.41
N PHE A 421 -43.08 27.12 16.69
CA PHE A 421 -41.78 27.59 17.16
C PHE A 421 -40.61 26.76 16.61
N GLU A 422 -40.73 25.43 16.61
CA GLU A 422 -39.75 24.51 16.00
C GLU A 422 -39.58 24.79 14.50
N TRP A 423 -40.67 25.02 13.77
CA TRP A 423 -40.61 25.37 12.36
C TRP A 423 -39.83 26.68 12.12
N VAL A 424 -40.06 27.69 12.97
CA VAL A 424 -39.29 28.94 12.94
C VAL A 424 -37.81 28.68 13.28
N LEU A 425 -37.53 27.83 14.27
CA LEU A 425 -36.16 27.45 14.63
C LEU A 425 -35.45 26.67 13.52
N GLN A 426 -36.11 25.68 12.92
CA GLN A 426 -35.58 24.91 11.78
C GLN A 426 -35.30 25.83 10.60
N SER A 427 -36.23 26.74 10.28
CA SER A 427 -36.06 27.74 9.23
C SER A 427 -34.86 28.67 9.48
N ARG A 428 -34.57 28.99 10.74
CA ARG A 428 -33.35 29.73 11.15
C ARG A 428 -32.09 28.87 11.07
N ASN A 429 -32.17 27.61 11.47
CA ASN A 429 -31.07 26.65 11.49
C ASN A 429 -30.64 26.19 10.09
N ILE A 430 -31.42 26.43 9.03
CA ILE A 430 -30.98 26.23 7.65
C ILE A 430 -29.88 27.24 7.25
N ARG A 431 -29.71 28.34 8.00
CA ARG A 431 -28.59 29.27 7.77
C ARG A 431 -27.29 28.59 8.21
N LEU A 432 -26.35 28.44 7.27
CA LEU A 432 -25.00 27.91 7.48
C LEU A 432 -24.36 28.44 8.77
N SER A 433 -24.47 29.74 9.04
CA SER A 433 -23.91 30.40 10.23
C SER A 433 -24.41 29.87 11.58
N GLU A 434 -25.62 29.29 11.64
CA GLU A 434 -26.14 28.65 12.87
C GLU A 434 -25.71 27.19 12.97
N LEU A 435 -25.60 26.48 11.84
CA LEU A 435 -25.07 25.12 11.82
C LEU A 435 -23.60 25.06 12.24
N GLU A 436 -22.84 26.12 11.96
CA GLU A 436 -21.43 26.27 12.38
C GLU A 436 -21.25 26.29 13.90
N LYS A 437 -22.28 26.74 14.65
CA LYS A 437 -22.19 26.89 16.11
C LYS A 437 -22.40 25.58 16.86
N ASN A 438 -22.93 24.54 16.20
CA ASN A 438 -23.14 23.25 16.84
C ASN A 438 -21.96 22.30 16.53
N PRO A 439 -21.08 22.03 17.50
CA PRO A 439 -19.92 21.17 17.29
C PRO A 439 -20.28 19.69 17.05
N LEU A 440 -21.55 19.32 17.24
CA LEU A 440 -22.05 17.97 16.96
C LEU A 440 -22.47 17.77 15.50
N ASN A 441 -22.59 18.86 14.73
CA ASN A 441 -22.88 18.77 13.31
C ASN A 441 -21.66 18.24 12.57
N VAL A 442 -21.87 17.17 11.81
CA VAL A 442 -20.87 16.63 10.88
C VAL A 442 -21.36 16.94 9.48
N PHE A 443 -20.50 17.59 8.70
CA PHE A 443 -20.75 17.97 7.33
C PHE A 443 -19.95 17.04 6.41
N GLY A 444 -20.58 16.56 5.35
CA GLY A 444 -19.95 15.78 4.29
C GLY A 444 -19.64 16.66 3.07
N CYS A 445 -18.52 16.40 2.41
CA CYS A 445 -18.27 16.97 1.08
C CYS A 445 -19.20 16.27 0.08
N ALA A 446 -19.91 17.06 -0.74
CA ALA A 446 -20.77 16.53 -1.80
C ALA A 446 -19.97 15.90 -2.96
N LEU A 447 -18.71 16.29 -3.12
CA LEU A 447 -17.86 15.88 -4.26
C LEU A 447 -16.94 14.70 -3.92
N CYS A 448 -16.76 14.37 -2.64
CA CYS A 448 -15.89 13.27 -2.25
C CYS A 448 -16.26 12.65 -0.88
N PRO A 449 -15.64 11.53 -0.50
CA PRO A 449 -15.91 10.85 0.77
C PRO A 449 -15.49 11.59 2.05
N TRP A 450 -14.94 12.81 1.96
CA TRP A 450 -14.49 13.57 3.12
C TRP A 450 -15.67 14.06 3.98
N HIS A 451 -15.50 14.08 5.31
CA HIS A 451 -16.48 14.62 6.25
C HIS A 451 -15.79 15.16 7.52
N GLY A 452 -16.42 16.10 8.22
CA GLY A 452 -15.88 16.69 9.45
C GLY A 452 -16.75 17.84 9.97
N ASP A 453 -16.23 18.62 10.92
CA ASP A 453 -16.86 19.89 11.27
C ASP A 453 -16.83 20.87 10.10
N ILE A 454 -17.58 21.96 10.19
CA ILE A 454 -17.69 22.96 9.12
C ILE A 454 -16.35 23.61 8.74
N LEU A 455 -15.46 23.88 9.70
CA LEU A 455 -14.18 24.52 9.45
C LEU A 455 -13.28 23.56 8.68
N SER A 456 -13.31 22.30 9.08
CA SER A 456 -12.61 21.21 8.41
C SER A 456 -13.17 20.98 7.00
N VAL A 457 -14.50 21.06 6.76
CA VAL A 457 -15.07 21.03 5.39
C VAL A 457 -14.60 22.23 4.58
N LYS A 458 -14.66 23.45 5.13
CA LYS A 458 -14.23 24.65 4.41
C LYS A 458 -12.76 24.55 4.00
N ALA A 459 -11.91 24.09 4.92
CA ALA A 459 -10.50 23.83 4.62
C ALA A 459 -10.37 22.78 3.51
N HIS A 460 -11.10 21.67 3.60
CA HIS A 460 -11.12 20.64 2.56
C HIS A 460 -11.53 21.20 1.19
N LEU A 461 -12.60 22.00 1.11
CA LEU A 461 -13.07 22.62 -0.14
C LEU A 461 -12.10 23.67 -0.70
N HIS A 462 -11.19 24.23 0.11
CA HIS A 462 -10.13 25.11 -0.37
C HIS A 462 -8.96 24.36 -1.02
N PHE A 463 -8.76 23.08 -0.68
CA PHE A 463 -7.64 22.26 -1.17
C PHE A 463 -8.06 21.16 -2.16
N ALA A 464 -9.35 20.84 -2.24
CA ALA A 464 -9.95 19.90 -3.19
C ALA A 464 -10.25 20.61 -4.51
#